data_AF-A0A1J5LRI4-F1
#
_entry.id   AF-A0A1J5LRI4-F1
#
_cell.length_a   1.000
_cell.length_b   1.000
_cell.length_c   1.000
_cell.angle_alpha   90.00
_cell.angle_beta   90.00
_cell.angle_gamma   90.00
#
_symmetry.space_group_name_H-M   'P 1'
#
loop_
_entity.id
_entity.type
_entity.pdbx_description
1 polymer ?
#
loop_
_entity_poly.entity_id
_entity_poly.type
_entity_poly.pdbx_seq_one_letter_code
_entity_poly.pdbx_strand_id
1 'polypeptide(L)'
;MSLIDIQNKAIMAIGPCRIASLSLVALVHQDADVTGNEPSERALKLSTSRIANAYRMLTTGLIEQLAEHDYELPPELESRRLACVEALEPLHEAVESHDGTIMARISAIPKVAELCLHSLEPMTSRFLDELVEQLTKVQRDREAKRSGEMLEAVKNAEAVGRNIRLIAFNASIEAARIGDQGKGFAVIATEIRTLADRTQSLLNNIATFLRA
;
A
#
# COMPACT_ATOMS: atom_id res chain seq x y z
N MET A 1 5.55 5.86 -2.55
CA MET A 1 4.16 5.69 -2.08
C MET A 1 4.14 4.44 -1.19
N SER A 2 3.20 4.22 -0.30
CA SER A 2 3.11 2.94 0.45
C SER A 2 2.13 1.98 -0.21
N LEU A 3 2.19 0.68 0.09
CA LEU A 3 1.16 -0.27 -0.36
C LEU A 3 -0.23 0.14 0.18
N ILE A 4 -0.28 0.78 1.34
CA ILE A 4 -1.51 1.34 1.92
C ILE A 4 -2.05 2.51 1.08
N ASP A 5 -1.18 3.36 0.56
CA ASP A 5 -1.60 4.46 -0.32
C ASP A 5 -2.16 3.92 -1.65
N ILE A 6 -1.55 2.87 -2.21
CA ILE A 6 -2.06 2.18 -3.42
C ILE A 6 -3.42 1.56 -3.13
N GLN A 7 -3.55 0.85 -2.01
CA GLN A 7 -4.82 0.30 -1.54
C GLN A 7 -5.91 1.39 -1.45
N ASN A 8 -5.61 2.52 -0.81
CA ASN A 8 -6.55 3.62 -0.67
C ASN A 8 -6.95 4.21 -2.03
N LYS A 9 -6.00 4.40 -2.94
CA LYS A 9 -6.28 4.86 -4.31
C LYS A 9 -7.16 3.87 -5.07
N ALA A 10 -6.88 2.58 -4.97
CA ALA A 10 -7.67 1.52 -5.60
C ALA A 10 -9.11 1.53 -5.08
N ILE A 11 -9.32 1.61 -3.77
CA ILE A 11 -10.66 1.71 -3.16
C ILE A 11 -11.40 2.95 -3.65
N MET A 12 -10.73 4.11 -3.66
CA MET A 12 -11.35 5.38 -4.08
C MET A 12 -11.70 5.40 -5.57
N ALA A 13 -10.94 4.73 -6.42
CA ALA A 13 -11.20 4.68 -7.86
C ALA A 13 -12.24 3.61 -8.23
N ILE A 14 -12.13 2.41 -7.64
CA ILE A 14 -12.91 1.24 -8.03
C ILE A 14 -14.23 1.20 -7.24
N GLY A 15 -14.19 1.39 -5.92
CA GLY A 15 -15.34 1.23 -5.04
C GLY A 15 -16.61 1.99 -5.47
N PRO A 16 -16.52 3.24 -5.94
CA PRO A 16 -17.68 4.02 -6.40
C PRO A 16 -18.36 3.48 -7.66
N CYS A 17 -17.74 2.59 -8.44
CA CYS A 17 -18.34 2.06 -9.67
C CYS A 17 -19.62 1.26 -9.40
N ARG A 18 -19.72 0.61 -8.23
CA ARG A 18 -20.90 -0.14 -7.78
C ARG A 18 -22.14 0.75 -7.66
N ILE A 19 -21.96 1.94 -7.09
CA ILE A 19 -23.05 2.92 -6.97
C ILE A 19 -23.33 3.58 -8.33
N ALA A 20 -22.27 3.88 -9.08
CA ALA A 20 -22.40 4.48 -10.41
C ALA A 20 -23.19 3.59 -11.38
N SER A 21 -22.90 2.29 -11.40
CA SER A 21 -23.57 1.33 -12.29
C SER A 21 -25.07 1.22 -11.97
N LEU A 22 -25.43 1.15 -10.69
CA LEU A 22 -26.83 1.15 -10.24
C LEU A 22 -27.52 2.50 -10.52
N SER A 23 -26.81 3.61 -10.37
CA SER A 23 -27.33 4.94 -10.73
C SER A 23 -27.64 5.02 -12.23
N LEU A 24 -26.80 4.46 -13.09
CA LEU A 24 -27.06 4.40 -14.54
C LEU A 24 -28.29 3.53 -14.85
N VAL A 25 -28.41 2.37 -14.21
CA VAL A 25 -29.59 1.50 -14.35
C VAL A 25 -30.88 2.23 -13.92
N ALA A 26 -30.84 2.96 -12.81
CA ALA A 26 -31.98 3.72 -12.32
C ALA A 26 -32.39 4.84 -13.29
N LEU A 27 -31.43 5.58 -13.85
CA LEU A 27 -31.70 6.61 -14.85
C LEU A 27 -32.35 6.04 -16.12
N VAL A 28 -31.90 4.85 -16.56
CA VAL A 28 -32.50 4.15 -17.71
C VAL A 28 -33.94 3.73 -17.44
N HIS A 29 -34.26 3.24 -16.24
CA HIS A 29 -35.62 2.77 -15.92
C HIS A 29 -36.64 3.90 -15.70
N GLN A 30 -36.17 5.11 -15.41
CA GLN A 30 -37.05 6.26 -15.16
C GLN A 30 -37.53 6.93 -16.46
N ASP A 31 -37.10 6.47 -17.64
CA ASP A 31 -37.22 7.21 -18.91
C ASP A 31 -36.90 8.70 -18.72
N ALA A 32 -35.95 8.99 -17.82
CA ALA A 32 -35.70 10.35 -17.40
C ALA A 32 -35.18 11.11 -18.61
N ASP A 33 -35.91 12.15 -19.03
CA ASP A 33 -35.33 13.15 -19.92
C ASP A 33 -34.20 13.80 -19.14
N VAL A 34 -32.98 13.29 -19.39
CA VAL A 34 -31.78 13.76 -18.72
C VAL A 34 -31.56 15.22 -19.11
N THR A 35 -31.95 15.59 -20.33
CA THR A 35 -31.82 16.93 -20.89
C THR A 35 -32.69 17.94 -20.12
N GLY A 36 -32.06 18.88 -19.44
CA GLY A 36 -32.77 19.94 -18.71
C GLY A 36 -33.17 19.59 -17.26
N ASN A 37 -32.75 18.42 -16.76
CA ASN A 37 -32.90 18.01 -15.36
C ASN A 37 -31.53 17.97 -14.67
N GLU A 38 -31.12 19.08 -14.06
CA GLU A 38 -29.79 19.29 -13.47
C GLU A 38 -29.33 18.14 -12.52
N PRO A 39 -30.17 17.61 -11.60
CA PRO A 39 -29.85 16.42 -10.82
C PRO A 39 -29.48 15.19 -11.66
N SER A 40 -30.25 14.89 -12.70
CA SER A 40 -30.05 13.71 -13.56
C SER A 40 -28.82 13.84 -14.45
N GLU A 41 -28.56 15.03 -15.00
CA GLU A 41 -27.33 15.32 -15.76
C GLU A 41 -26.09 15.16 -14.89
N ARG A 42 -26.15 15.65 -13.64
CA ARG A 42 -25.05 15.52 -12.69
C ARG A 42 -24.82 14.06 -12.29
N ALA A 43 -25.88 13.31 -12.03
CA ALA A 43 -25.80 11.88 -11.70
C ALA A 43 -25.20 11.07 -12.86
N LEU A 44 -25.62 11.36 -14.10
CA LEU A 44 -25.06 10.74 -15.30
C LEU A 44 -23.56 11.03 -15.42
N LYS A 45 -23.16 12.30 -15.39
CA LYS A 45 -21.75 12.72 -15.52
C LYS A 45 -20.85 12.13 -14.43
N LEU A 46 -21.34 12.09 -13.19
CA LEU A 46 -20.59 11.50 -12.09
C LEU A 46 -20.45 9.99 -12.26
N SER A 47 -21.53 9.32 -12.69
CA SER A 47 -21.53 7.88 -12.86
C SER A 47 -20.63 7.44 -14.01
N THR A 48 -20.66 8.12 -15.16
CA THR A 48 -19.78 7.85 -16.30
C THR A 48 -18.32 8.00 -15.91
N SER A 49 -17.97 9.10 -15.24
CA SER A 49 -16.60 9.32 -14.75
C SER A 49 -16.14 8.24 -13.77
N ARG A 50 -17.01 7.77 -12.87
CA ARG A 50 -16.69 6.68 -11.92
C ARG A 50 -16.47 5.35 -12.62
N ILE A 51 -17.29 5.01 -13.62
CA ILE A 51 -17.10 3.79 -14.43
C ILE A 51 -15.76 3.84 -15.16
N ALA A 52 -15.47 4.93 -15.87
CA ALA A 52 -14.20 5.10 -16.60
C ALA A 52 -12.97 5.05 -15.67
N ASN A 53 -13.04 5.72 -14.51
CA ASN A 53 -11.96 5.71 -13.52
C ASN A 53 -11.73 4.31 -12.92
N ALA A 54 -12.80 3.59 -12.59
CA ALA A 54 -12.69 2.24 -12.08
C ALA A 54 -12.11 1.29 -13.13
N TYR A 55 -12.57 1.39 -14.37
CA TYR A 55 -12.05 0.57 -15.47
C TYR A 55 -10.57 0.80 -15.69
N ARG A 56 -10.13 2.06 -15.79
CA ARG A 56 -8.71 2.42 -15.92
C ARG A 56 -7.86 1.95 -14.74
N MET A 57 -8.38 2.06 -13.51
CA MET A 57 -7.67 1.57 -12.33
C MET A 57 -7.55 0.05 -12.34
N LEU A 58 -8.61 -0.67 -12.72
CA LEU A 58 -8.60 -2.12 -12.80
C LEU A 58 -7.67 -2.61 -13.91
N THR A 59 -7.66 -2.01 -15.10
CA THR A 59 -6.91 -2.50 -16.26
C THR A 59 -5.41 -2.24 -16.18
N THR A 60 -5.00 -1.00 -15.88
CA THR A 60 -3.57 -0.62 -15.87
C THR A 60 -3.16 0.01 -14.55
N GLY A 61 -3.97 0.92 -14.00
CA GLY A 61 -3.53 1.81 -12.92
C GLY A 61 -3.11 1.09 -11.64
N LEU A 62 -3.78 0.00 -11.25
CA LEU A 62 -3.42 -0.78 -10.08
C LEU A 62 -2.11 -1.55 -10.30
N ILE A 63 -1.99 -2.25 -11.42
CA ILE A 63 -0.84 -3.12 -11.71
C ILE A 63 0.44 -2.29 -11.84
N GLU A 64 0.38 -1.15 -12.54
CA GLU A 64 1.52 -0.23 -12.65
C GLU A 64 1.99 0.26 -11.27
N GLN A 65 1.06 0.69 -10.42
CA GLN A 65 1.40 1.17 -9.07
C GLN A 65 1.99 0.07 -8.18
N LEU A 66 1.49 -1.16 -8.29
CA LEU A 66 2.04 -2.30 -7.53
C LEU A 66 3.43 -2.70 -8.04
N ALA A 67 3.64 -2.69 -9.37
CA ALA A 67 4.93 -2.97 -9.99
C ALA A 67 6.00 -1.96 -9.57
N GLU A 68 5.67 -0.67 -9.42
CA GLU A 68 6.57 0.35 -8.86
C GLU A 68 7.07 0.04 -7.42
N HIS A 69 6.42 -0.89 -6.72
CA HIS A 69 6.72 -1.27 -5.33
C HIS A 69 7.15 -2.75 -5.21
N ASP A 70 7.65 -3.31 -6.33
CA ASP A 70 8.10 -4.70 -6.46
C ASP A 70 7.06 -5.69 -5.91
N TYR A 71 5.79 -5.45 -6.26
CA TYR A 71 4.69 -6.30 -5.83
C TYR A 71 3.81 -6.67 -7.02
N GLU A 72 3.50 -7.95 -7.10
CA GLU A 72 2.55 -8.51 -8.06
C GLU A 72 1.37 -9.11 -7.30
N LEU A 73 0.17 -9.00 -7.88
CA LEU A 73 -1.01 -9.62 -7.29
C LEU A 73 -0.86 -11.15 -7.33
N PRO A 74 -1.23 -11.86 -6.26
CA PRO A 74 -1.35 -13.31 -6.28
C PRO A 74 -2.29 -13.77 -7.41
N PRO A 75 -2.07 -14.94 -8.03
CA PRO A 75 -2.84 -15.40 -9.18
C PRO A 75 -4.37 -15.39 -8.96
N GLU A 76 -4.82 -15.74 -7.76
CA GLU A 76 -6.24 -15.74 -7.41
C GLU A 76 -6.83 -14.32 -7.39
N LEU A 77 -6.08 -13.36 -6.83
CA LEU A 77 -6.52 -11.97 -6.73
C LEU A 77 -6.44 -11.26 -8.10
N GLU A 78 -5.45 -11.61 -8.90
CA GLU A 78 -5.34 -11.17 -10.29
C GLU A 78 -6.50 -11.69 -11.15
N SER A 79 -6.86 -12.96 -11.01
CA SER A 79 -8.02 -13.54 -11.69
C SER A 79 -9.33 -12.81 -11.32
N ARG A 80 -9.47 -12.40 -10.05
CA ARG A 80 -10.63 -11.62 -9.58
C ARG A 80 -10.65 -10.20 -10.10
N ARG A 81 -9.47 -9.56 -10.21
CA ARG A 81 -9.32 -8.26 -10.85
C ARG A 81 -9.79 -8.32 -12.30
N LEU A 82 -9.34 -9.34 -13.05
CA LEU A 82 -9.73 -9.55 -14.44
C LEU A 82 -11.24 -9.81 -14.58
N ALA A 83 -11.84 -10.63 -13.70
CA ALA A 83 -13.29 -10.81 -13.68
C ALA A 83 -14.06 -9.49 -13.44
N CYS A 84 -13.51 -8.58 -12.62
CA CYS A 84 -14.09 -7.24 -12.45
C CYS A 84 -13.98 -6.39 -13.73
N VAL A 85 -12.86 -6.50 -14.46
CA VAL A 85 -12.68 -5.82 -15.77
C VAL A 85 -13.73 -6.34 -16.76
N GLU A 86 -13.85 -7.65 -16.93
CA GLU A 86 -14.81 -8.28 -17.83
C GLU A 86 -16.26 -7.89 -17.49
N ALA A 87 -16.62 -7.85 -16.20
CA ALA A 87 -17.96 -7.44 -15.77
C ALA A 87 -18.23 -5.93 -15.99
N LEU A 88 -17.19 -5.10 -15.96
CA LEU A 88 -17.30 -3.65 -16.11
C LEU A 88 -17.19 -3.19 -17.57
N GLU A 89 -16.60 -4.00 -18.44
CA GLU A 89 -16.31 -3.68 -19.84
C GLU A 89 -17.55 -3.23 -20.63
N PRO A 90 -18.72 -3.91 -20.59
CA PRO A 90 -19.90 -3.45 -21.32
C PRO A 90 -20.37 -2.05 -20.91
N LEU A 91 -20.28 -1.73 -19.62
CA LEU A 91 -20.62 -0.40 -19.11
C LEU A 91 -19.57 0.63 -19.51
N HIS A 92 -18.29 0.29 -19.46
CA HIS A 92 -17.22 1.18 -19.87
C HIS A 92 -17.32 1.50 -21.36
N GLU A 93 -17.49 0.49 -22.21
CA GLU A 93 -17.76 0.68 -23.63
C GLU A 93 -18.95 1.61 -23.82
N ALA A 94 -20.10 1.30 -23.20
CA ALA A 94 -21.33 2.10 -23.18
C ALA A 94 -21.19 3.54 -22.68
N VAL A 95 -20.10 3.86 -21.97
CA VAL A 95 -19.76 5.21 -21.51
C VAL A 95 -18.84 5.92 -22.51
N GLU A 96 -17.89 5.22 -23.12
CA GLU A 96 -16.83 5.81 -23.96
C GLU A 96 -17.19 6.00 -25.43
N SER A 97 -18.06 5.17 -26.03
CA SER A 97 -18.43 5.41 -27.45
C SER A 97 -19.21 6.71 -27.66
N HIS A 98 -19.11 7.22 -28.88
CA HIS A 98 -19.74 8.47 -29.31
C HIS A 98 -21.04 8.23 -30.10
N ASP A 99 -21.43 6.96 -30.28
CA ASP A 99 -22.61 6.57 -31.06
C ASP A 99 -23.92 6.68 -30.25
N GLY A 100 -24.64 7.79 -30.43
CA GLY A 100 -25.92 8.01 -29.77
C GLY A 100 -25.79 8.45 -28.31
N THR A 101 -26.89 8.39 -27.55
CA THR A 101 -26.87 8.82 -26.15
C THR A 101 -26.37 7.71 -25.23
N ILE A 102 -25.65 8.07 -24.16
CA ILE A 102 -25.17 7.10 -23.16
C ILE A 102 -26.33 6.26 -22.61
N MET A 103 -27.50 6.88 -22.36
CA MET A 103 -28.69 6.18 -21.88
C MET A 103 -29.17 5.09 -22.83
N ALA A 104 -29.25 5.38 -24.13
CA ALA A 104 -29.68 4.39 -25.14
C ALA A 104 -28.70 3.21 -25.25
N ARG A 105 -27.41 3.48 -25.00
CA ARG A 105 -26.36 2.45 -25.07
C ARG A 105 -26.36 1.57 -23.83
N ILE A 106 -26.54 2.17 -22.65
CA ILE A 106 -26.69 1.42 -21.40
C ILE A 106 -27.97 0.57 -21.43
N SER A 107 -29.08 1.07 -21.98
CA SER A 107 -30.33 0.31 -22.11
C SER A 107 -30.24 -0.83 -23.13
N ALA A 108 -29.34 -0.72 -24.12
CA ALA A 108 -29.05 -1.78 -25.08
C ALA A 108 -28.23 -2.95 -24.49
N ILE A 109 -27.59 -2.77 -23.32
CA ILE A 109 -26.86 -3.84 -22.65
C ILE A 109 -27.87 -4.89 -22.14
N PRO A 110 -27.78 -6.16 -22.59
CA PRO A 110 -28.69 -7.20 -22.16
C PRO A 110 -28.64 -7.39 -20.64
N LYS A 111 -29.81 -7.35 -20.00
CA LYS A 111 -29.95 -7.59 -18.54
C LYS A 111 -29.00 -6.72 -17.70
N VAL A 112 -28.79 -5.46 -18.08
CA VAL A 112 -27.87 -4.54 -17.40
C VAL A 112 -28.10 -4.44 -15.89
N ALA A 113 -29.36 -4.51 -15.44
CA ALA A 113 -29.68 -4.53 -14.02
C ALA A 113 -29.12 -5.78 -13.30
N GLU A 114 -29.28 -6.97 -13.90
CA GLU A 114 -28.72 -8.22 -13.37
C GLU A 114 -27.18 -8.18 -13.38
N LEU A 115 -26.57 -7.68 -14.47
CA LEU A 115 -25.12 -7.51 -14.55
C LEU A 115 -24.59 -6.64 -13.41
N CYS A 116 -25.21 -5.47 -13.18
CA CYS A 116 -24.77 -4.53 -12.15
C CYS A 116 -24.98 -5.10 -10.73
N LEU A 117 -26.14 -5.69 -10.45
CA LEU A 117 -26.53 -6.15 -9.11
C LEU A 117 -25.93 -7.50 -8.74
N HIS A 118 -25.91 -8.46 -9.65
CA HIS A 118 -25.57 -9.85 -9.34
C HIS A 118 -24.14 -10.23 -9.73
N SER A 119 -23.49 -9.45 -10.59
CA SER A 119 -22.10 -9.70 -11.00
C SER A 119 -21.18 -8.59 -10.53
N LEU A 120 -21.35 -7.37 -11.04
CA LEU A 120 -20.38 -6.29 -10.84
C LEU A 120 -20.26 -5.87 -9.37
N GLU A 121 -21.37 -5.65 -8.67
CA GLU A 121 -21.36 -5.30 -7.25
C GLU A 121 -20.62 -6.34 -6.40
N PRO A 122 -21.02 -7.62 -6.37
CA PRO A 122 -20.39 -8.59 -5.48
C PRO A 122 -18.95 -8.91 -5.87
N MET A 123 -18.62 -8.92 -7.18
CA MET A 123 -17.24 -9.12 -7.64
C MET A 123 -16.34 -7.98 -7.18
N THR A 124 -16.78 -6.74 -7.37
CA THR A 124 -16.01 -5.55 -6.98
C THR A 124 -15.83 -5.49 -5.46
N SER A 125 -16.90 -5.75 -4.71
CA SER A 125 -16.85 -5.79 -3.24
C SER A 125 -15.83 -6.81 -2.75
N ARG A 126 -15.93 -8.05 -3.26
CA ARG A 126 -15.03 -9.14 -2.87
C ARG A 126 -13.58 -8.88 -3.28
N PHE A 127 -13.36 -8.34 -4.47
CA PHE A 127 -12.03 -7.98 -4.94
C PHE A 127 -11.37 -6.93 -4.03
N LEU A 128 -12.10 -5.88 -3.66
CA LEU A 128 -11.57 -4.82 -2.80
C LEU A 128 -11.26 -5.32 -1.39
N ASP A 129 -12.13 -6.16 -0.81
CA ASP A 129 -11.90 -6.74 0.52
C ASP A 129 -10.63 -7.59 0.54
N GLU A 130 -10.45 -8.46 -0.46
CA GLU A 130 -9.27 -9.32 -0.55
C GLU A 130 -8.01 -8.52 -0.89
N LEU A 131 -8.11 -7.48 -1.72
CA LEU A 131 -6.99 -6.57 -1.99
C LEU A 131 -6.49 -5.91 -0.71
N VAL A 132 -7.41 -5.42 0.13
CA VAL A 132 -7.08 -4.82 1.43
C VAL A 132 -6.38 -5.82 2.33
N GLU A 133 -6.93 -7.03 2.43
CA GLU A 133 -6.35 -8.09 3.27
C GLU A 133 -4.93 -8.45 2.82
N GLN A 134 -4.73 -8.69 1.51
CA GLN A 134 -3.43 -9.07 0.96
C GLN A 134 -2.39 -7.96 1.12
N LEU A 135 -2.71 -6.72 0.75
CA LEU A 135 -1.76 -5.61 0.84
C LEU A 135 -1.41 -5.27 2.29
N THR A 136 -2.38 -5.34 3.21
CA THR A 136 -2.12 -5.14 4.64
C THR A 136 -1.20 -6.22 5.19
N LYS A 137 -1.43 -7.49 4.80
CA LYS A 137 -0.59 -8.61 5.22
C LYS A 137 0.85 -8.44 4.73
N VAL A 138 1.04 -8.16 3.44
CA VAL A 138 2.37 -7.98 2.83
C VAL A 138 3.11 -6.81 3.45
N GLN A 139 2.43 -5.70 3.72
CA GLN A 139 3.02 -4.55 4.39
C GLN A 139 3.53 -4.91 5.79
N ARG A 140 2.72 -5.62 6.59
CA ARG A 140 3.12 -6.10 7.91
C ARG A 140 4.31 -7.05 7.85
N ASP A 141 4.32 -7.97 6.90
CA ASP A 141 5.42 -8.92 6.73
C ASP A 141 6.73 -8.21 6.35
N ARG A 142 6.67 -7.21 5.45
CA ARG A 142 7.82 -6.36 5.09
C ARG A 142 8.35 -5.58 6.30
N GLU A 143 7.46 -5.01 7.11
CA GLU A 143 7.83 -4.26 8.31
C GLU A 143 8.45 -5.16 9.39
N ALA A 144 7.87 -6.34 9.62
CA ALA A 144 8.39 -7.33 10.56
C ALA A 144 9.79 -7.80 10.16
N LYS A 145 9.99 -8.12 8.87
CA LYS A 145 11.30 -8.50 8.32
C LYS A 145 12.33 -7.39 8.53
N ARG A 146 11.98 -6.15 8.17
CA ARG A 146 12.87 -4.99 8.33
C ARG A 146 13.23 -4.76 9.81
N SER A 147 12.27 -4.90 10.72
CA SER A 147 12.53 -4.79 12.17
C SER A 147 13.49 -5.89 12.64
N GLY A 148 13.31 -7.13 12.17
CA GLY A 148 14.21 -8.25 12.45
C GLY A 148 15.65 -8.01 11.99
N GLU A 149 15.83 -7.56 10.75
CA GLU A 149 17.14 -7.20 10.19
C GLU A 149 17.80 -6.05 10.97
N MET A 150 17.02 -5.05 11.38
CA MET A 150 17.52 -3.94 12.19
C MET A 150 17.95 -4.40 13.59
N LEU A 151 17.19 -5.29 14.23
CA LEU A 151 17.55 -5.89 15.51
C LEU A 151 18.84 -6.72 15.40
N GLU A 152 19.07 -7.42 14.30
CA GLU A 152 20.31 -8.15 14.05
C GLU A 152 21.49 -7.20 13.88
N ALA A 153 21.32 -6.11 13.11
CA ALA A 153 22.34 -5.07 12.98
C ALA A 153 22.70 -4.42 14.34
N VAL A 154 21.71 -4.16 15.19
CA VAL A 154 21.92 -3.64 16.55
C VAL A 154 22.71 -4.63 17.40
N LYS A 155 22.37 -5.93 17.38
CA LYS A 155 23.14 -6.97 18.09
C LYS A 155 24.60 -7.03 17.65
N ASN A 156 24.85 -6.91 16.34
CA ASN A 156 26.21 -6.88 15.79
C ASN A 156 26.96 -5.63 16.27
N ALA A 157 26.31 -4.47 16.26
CA ALA A 157 26.89 -3.22 16.77
C ALA A 157 27.19 -3.29 18.28
N GLU A 158 26.34 -3.93 19.08
CA GLU A 158 26.60 -4.15 20.50
C GLU A 158 27.83 -5.04 20.73
N ALA A 159 28.01 -6.08 19.92
CA ALA A 159 29.18 -6.94 19.98
C ALA A 159 30.47 -6.17 19.67
N VAL A 160 30.45 -5.31 18.64
CA VAL A 160 31.57 -4.40 18.33
C VAL A 160 31.83 -3.44 19.49
N GLY A 161 30.79 -2.83 20.06
CA GLY A 161 30.91 -1.95 21.22
C GLY A 161 31.54 -2.65 22.43
N ARG A 162 31.18 -3.91 22.70
CA ARG A 162 31.83 -4.74 23.74
C ARG A 162 33.31 -4.97 23.46
N ASN A 163 33.68 -5.25 22.22
CA ASN A 163 35.07 -5.44 21.82
C ASN A 163 35.89 -4.14 22.00
N ILE A 164 35.34 -2.99 21.60
CA ILE A 164 35.99 -1.68 21.81
C ILE A 164 36.20 -1.43 23.30
N ARG A 165 35.19 -1.72 24.14
CA ARG A 165 35.31 -1.61 25.60
C ARG A 165 36.43 -2.48 26.16
N LEU A 166 36.56 -3.71 25.65
CA LEU A 166 37.62 -4.64 26.07
C LEU A 166 39.01 -4.16 25.64
N ILE A 167 39.15 -3.65 24.41
CA ILE A 167 40.41 -3.06 23.91
C ILE A 167 40.81 -1.86 24.78
N ALA A 168 39.86 -0.97 25.08
CA ALA A 168 40.10 0.17 25.96
C ALA A 168 40.54 -0.27 27.36
N PHE A 169 39.90 -1.30 27.92
CA PHE A 169 40.29 -1.86 29.22
C PHE A 169 41.72 -2.42 29.21
N ASN A 170 42.08 -3.20 28.20
CA ASN A 170 43.43 -3.74 28.04
C ASN A 170 44.46 -2.61 27.88
N ALA A 171 44.13 -1.55 27.13
CA ALA A 171 44.98 -0.37 26.99
C ALA A 171 45.16 0.39 28.32
N SER A 172 44.12 0.50 29.14
CA SER A 172 44.23 1.07 30.49
C SER A 172 45.16 0.26 31.40
N ILE A 173 45.11 -1.08 31.33
CA ILE A 173 46.03 -1.96 32.09
C ILE A 173 47.48 -1.75 31.65
N GLU A 174 47.74 -1.76 30.34
CA GLU A 174 49.11 -1.60 29.83
C GLU A 174 49.66 -0.19 30.12
N ALA A 175 48.82 0.84 30.05
CA ALA A 175 49.18 2.19 30.45
C ALA A 175 49.60 2.27 31.94
N ALA A 176 48.89 1.56 32.82
CA ALA A 176 49.25 1.48 34.24
C ALA A 176 50.57 0.72 34.46
N ARG A 177 50.83 -0.32 33.65
CA ARG A 177 52.07 -1.12 33.70
C ARG A 177 53.32 -0.32 33.33
N ILE A 178 53.21 0.56 32.34
CA ILE A 178 54.31 1.43 31.88
C ILE A 178 54.58 2.58 32.89
N GLY A 179 53.70 2.79 33.87
CA GLY A 179 53.88 3.78 34.92
C GLY A 179 53.76 5.22 34.41
N ASP A 180 54.72 6.07 34.75
CA ASP A 180 54.64 7.52 34.46
C ASP A 180 54.57 7.85 32.96
N GLN A 181 55.21 7.06 32.09
CA GLN A 181 55.17 7.27 30.64
C GLN A 181 53.81 6.88 30.02
N GLY A 182 52.99 6.09 30.73
CA GLY A 182 51.68 5.62 30.26
C GLY A 182 50.51 6.57 30.57
N LYS A 183 50.72 7.67 31.32
CA LYS A 183 49.64 8.56 31.78
C LYS A 183 48.76 9.10 30.65
N GLY A 184 49.35 9.48 29.52
CA GLY A 184 48.59 9.95 28.35
C GLY A 184 47.70 8.87 27.72
N PHE A 185 48.24 7.64 27.62
CA PHE A 185 47.48 6.48 27.12
C PHE A 185 46.34 6.09 28.06
N ALA A 186 46.52 6.23 29.38
CA ALA A 186 45.47 5.94 30.36
C ALA A 186 44.25 6.86 30.20
N VAL A 187 44.47 8.15 29.90
CA VAL A 187 43.40 9.12 29.66
C VAL A 187 42.62 8.76 28.38
N ILE A 188 43.32 8.48 27.28
CA ILE A 188 42.69 8.09 26.01
C ILE A 188 41.88 6.80 26.18
N ALA A 189 42.42 5.79 26.87
CA ALA A 189 41.72 4.53 27.12
C ALA A 189 40.44 4.72 27.94
N THR A 190 40.45 5.64 28.91
CA THR A 190 39.26 5.99 29.71
C THR A 190 38.18 6.67 28.87
N GLU A 191 38.57 7.56 27.96
CA GLU A 191 37.64 8.24 27.05
C GLU A 191 37.00 7.24 26.06
N ILE A 192 37.80 6.35 25.47
CA ILE A 192 37.30 5.29 24.58
C ILE A 192 36.31 4.38 25.32
N ARG A 193 36.62 3.98 26.56
CA ARG A 193 35.70 3.19 27.39
C ARG A 193 34.38 3.93 27.63
N THR A 194 34.43 5.21 27.95
CA THR A 194 33.24 6.04 28.18
C THR A 194 32.39 6.16 26.92
N LEU A 195 33.02 6.31 25.76
CA LEU A 195 32.34 6.34 24.46
C LEU A 195 31.70 4.99 24.11
N ALA A 196 32.38 3.88 24.40
CA ALA A 196 31.84 2.53 24.21
C ALA A 196 30.61 2.29 25.09
N ASP A 197 30.67 2.69 26.37
CA ASP A 197 29.55 2.57 27.31
C ASP A 197 28.34 3.42 26.87
N ARG A 198 28.58 4.66 26.40
CA ARG A 198 27.54 5.52 25.81
C ARG A 198 26.91 4.89 24.55
N THR A 199 27.74 4.34 23.66
CA THR A 199 27.27 3.67 22.44
C THR A 199 26.38 2.47 22.78
N GLN A 200 26.76 1.65 23.75
CA GLN A 200 25.94 0.51 24.19
C GLN A 200 24.58 0.96 24.75
N SER A 201 24.55 2.04 25.53
CA SER A 201 23.30 2.60 26.05
C SER A 201 22.36 3.05 24.93
N LEU A 202 22.89 3.73 23.90
CA LEU A 202 22.11 4.14 22.73
C LEU A 202 21.57 2.94 21.94
N LEU A 203 22.39 1.92 21.72
CA LEU A 203 21.98 0.69 21.03
C LEU A 203 20.87 -0.04 21.79
N ASN A 204 20.94 -0.11 23.13
CA ASN A 204 19.88 -0.69 23.96
C ASN A 204 18.56 0.08 23.83
N ASN A 205 18.62 1.41 23.78
CA ASN A 205 17.42 2.24 23.58
C ASN A 205 16.79 1.94 22.22
N ILE A 206 17.59 1.89 21.14
CA ILE A 206 17.11 1.53 19.79
C ILE A 206 16.49 0.13 19.78
N ALA A 207 17.14 -0.86 20.39
CA ALA A 207 16.61 -2.22 20.49
C ALA A 207 15.26 -2.27 21.23
N THR A 208 15.08 -1.41 22.23
CA THR A 208 13.81 -1.30 22.98
C THR A 208 12.70 -0.72 22.10
N PHE A 209 12.99 0.34 21.34
CA PHE A 209 12.02 0.92 20.40
C PHE A 209 11.59 -0.05 19.29
N LEU A 210 12.48 -0.93 18.84
CA LEU A 210 12.17 -1.91 17.78
C LEU A 210 11.36 -3.12 18.25
N ARG A 211 11.30 -3.35 19.57
CA ARG A 211 10.54 -4.45 20.19
C ARG A 211 9.16 -4.03 20.68
N ALA A 212 8.92 -2.72 20.78
CA ALA A 212 7.65 -2.12 21.19
C ALA A 212 6.67 -2.08 20.00
#